data_AF-A0A7Y6N9J2-F1
#
_entry.id   AF-A0A7Y6N9J2-F1
#
_cell.length_a   1.000
_cell.length_b   1.000
_cell.length_c   1.000
_cell.angle_alpha   90.00
_cell.angle_beta   90.00
_cell.angle_gamma   90.00
#
_symmetry.space_group_name_H-M   'P 1'
#
loop_
_entity.id
_entity.type
_entity.pdbx_description
1 polymer ?
#
loop_
_entity_poly.entity_id
_entity_poly.type
_entity_poly.pdbx_seq_one_letter_code
_entity_poly.pdbx_strand_id
1 'polypeptide(L)'
;MGSFEWVKEFKSSAENTDSNIASQEKLIIQGVPQDRHKFDNNPEAQSILSDFDNLDFSNGPFNYPSYDMNYNEGKEANPFDKIAKYYGRNKNVFLFIAMLRDKGQSEKIIDIVNKKCDVQAKEKFIERMNIYLDRVNKGELDAKEFLNSDLAAFFNGYHVACPGHNCNIHENLNINITEPGQTLETSHLFTKKTKKMERSKSEVKRVKIYSNGRRIVTIKKNEKQQRNYFFAELAICDIEISWSTKDKFGKDLNCVAILSINSSQISIGKLTVDSKNVELKDISELAKQNEAMLIKGKALHEVLRECPVQQTLHEEKKDTQPHENIVIGTPNSTIDKKITVEKGISSLQQGAATH
;
A
#
# COMPACT_ATOMS: atom_id res chain seq x y z
N MET A 1 27.50 -19.13 -49.42
CA MET A 1 28.91 -18.80 -49.16
C MET A 1 29.07 -17.28 -49.26
N GLY A 2 29.64 -16.66 -48.21
CA GLY A 2 30.21 -15.28 -48.15
C GLY A 2 29.21 -14.13 -48.19
N SER A 3 28.84 -13.52 -47.05
CA SER A 3 29.50 -12.42 -46.30
C SER A 3 29.20 -11.03 -46.89
N PHE A 4 28.26 -10.27 -46.31
CA PHE A 4 28.46 -9.27 -45.23
C PHE A 4 29.49 -8.18 -45.53
N GLU A 5 29.01 -6.96 -45.75
CA GLU A 5 29.45 -5.75 -45.04
C GLU A 5 28.52 -4.57 -45.40
N TRP A 6 27.73 -4.13 -44.43
CA TRP A 6 27.26 -2.75 -44.37
C TRP A 6 27.50 -2.26 -42.96
N VAL A 7 28.62 -1.57 -42.79
CA VAL A 7 28.86 -0.68 -41.66
C VAL A 7 27.85 0.46 -41.78
N LYS A 8 26.85 0.49 -40.90
CA LYS A 8 26.16 1.72 -40.54
C LYS A 8 26.47 2.02 -39.09
N GLU A 9 27.22 3.10 -38.93
CA GLU A 9 27.57 3.74 -37.67
C GLU A 9 26.37 3.79 -36.72
N PHE A 10 26.50 3.07 -35.61
CA PHE A 10 25.69 3.31 -34.42
C PHE A 10 26.09 4.68 -33.88
N LYS A 11 25.42 5.74 -34.34
CA LYS A 11 25.32 6.96 -33.55
C LYS A 11 24.45 6.63 -32.34
N SER A 12 25.12 6.33 -31.25
CA SER A 12 24.60 6.43 -29.88
C SER A 12 23.96 7.81 -29.72
N SER A 13 22.66 7.92 -29.96
CA SER A 13 21.87 8.99 -29.39
C SER A 13 21.79 8.72 -27.89
N ALA A 14 22.78 9.24 -27.17
CA ALA A 14 22.54 9.69 -25.82
C ALA A 14 21.44 10.75 -25.93
N GLU A 15 20.18 10.30 -25.90
CA GLU A 15 19.05 11.19 -25.70
C GLU A 15 19.22 11.79 -24.32
N ASN A 16 19.51 13.09 -24.32
CA ASN A 16 19.36 14.02 -23.22
C ASN A 16 18.22 13.59 -22.29
N THR A 17 18.59 13.00 -21.16
CA THR A 17 17.70 12.86 -20.01
C THR A 17 17.84 14.09 -19.13
N ASP A 18 17.63 15.27 -19.73
CA ASP A 18 17.11 16.43 -19.00
C ASP A 18 15.59 16.27 -18.88
N SER A 19 15.14 15.13 -18.35
CA SER A 19 13.86 15.13 -17.66
C SER A 19 14.15 15.82 -16.34
N ASN A 20 13.91 17.12 -16.30
CA ASN A 20 13.92 17.92 -15.09
C ASN A 20 12.86 17.30 -14.15
N ILE A 21 13.25 16.30 -13.35
CA ILE A 21 12.36 15.65 -12.39
C ILE A 21 12.17 16.68 -11.28
N ALA A 22 11.18 17.54 -11.46
CA ALA A 22 10.88 18.65 -10.57
C ALA A 22 10.61 18.19 -9.12
N SER A 23 10.31 16.91 -8.89
CA SER A 23 10.14 16.32 -7.57
C SER A 23 10.29 14.80 -7.65
N GLN A 24 11.05 14.23 -6.72
CA GLN A 24 11.14 12.79 -6.44
C GLN A 24 10.41 12.49 -5.14
N GLU A 25 9.61 11.42 -5.13
CA GLU A 25 8.93 10.96 -3.92
C GLU A 25 9.24 9.49 -3.66
N LYS A 26 9.47 9.19 -2.39
CA LYS A 26 9.67 7.83 -1.89
C LYS A 26 8.72 7.58 -0.73
N LEU A 27 7.97 6.49 -0.82
CA LEU A 27 7.15 6.01 0.28
C LEU A 27 7.93 4.99 1.10
N ILE A 28 8.00 5.18 2.41
CA ILE A 28 8.72 4.33 3.34
C ILE A 28 7.68 3.67 4.26
N ILE A 29 7.61 2.35 4.22
CA ILE A 29 6.57 1.63 4.97
C ILE A 29 7.01 1.41 6.40
N GLN A 30 6.25 2.00 7.32
CA GLN A 30 6.39 1.78 8.74
C GLN A 30 5.51 0.58 9.11
N GLY A 31 6.08 -0.46 9.72
CA GLY A 31 5.32 -1.67 10.01
C GLY A 31 6.09 -2.71 10.81
N VAL A 32 5.37 -3.75 11.21
CA VAL A 32 5.92 -4.99 11.76
C VAL A 32 5.79 -6.05 10.66
N PRO A 33 6.81 -6.89 10.41
CA PRO A 33 6.68 -7.96 9.44
C PRO A 33 5.51 -8.85 9.87
N GLN A 34 4.60 -9.16 8.95
CA GLN A 34 3.63 -10.22 9.20
C GLN A 34 4.10 -11.52 8.57
N ASP A 35 3.89 -12.59 9.33
CA ASP A 35 4.28 -13.93 8.94
C ASP A 35 3.59 -14.33 7.63
N ARG A 36 4.35 -14.97 6.74
CA ARG A 36 3.84 -15.42 5.44
C ARG A 36 2.77 -16.49 5.65
N HIS A 37 1.61 -16.24 5.06
CA HIS A 37 0.36 -17.00 5.08
C HIS A 37 0.38 -18.42 5.70
N LYS A 38 -0.21 -18.55 6.89
CA LYS A 38 -1.02 -19.72 7.26
C LYS A 38 -2.49 -19.30 7.14
N PHE A 39 -3.25 -19.94 6.24
CA PHE A 39 -4.67 -19.63 6.05
C PHE A 39 -5.52 -20.12 7.22
N ASP A 40 -5.17 -21.28 7.76
CA ASP A 40 -5.85 -21.87 8.90
C ASP A 40 -5.55 -21.03 10.16
N ASN A 41 -6.61 -20.62 10.86
CA ASN A 41 -6.60 -19.67 11.98
C ASN A 41 -6.32 -18.19 11.62
N ASN A 42 -6.30 -17.81 10.34
CA ASN A 42 -6.25 -16.40 9.95
C ASN A 42 -7.67 -15.79 9.94
N PRO A 43 -7.97 -14.79 10.80
CA PRO A 43 -9.31 -14.18 10.85
C PRO A 43 -9.74 -13.52 9.54
N GLU A 44 -8.82 -12.93 8.76
CA GLU A 44 -9.13 -12.34 7.45
C GLU A 44 -9.48 -13.44 6.42
N ALA A 45 -8.81 -14.60 6.47
CA ALA A 45 -9.15 -15.73 5.61
C ALA A 45 -10.54 -16.30 5.95
N GLN A 46 -10.87 -16.42 7.24
CA GLN A 46 -12.22 -16.82 7.67
C GLN A 46 -13.28 -15.80 7.26
N SER A 47 -12.96 -14.50 7.31
CA SER A 47 -13.84 -13.44 6.80
C SER A 47 -14.09 -13.58 5.30
N ILE A 48 -13.09 -13.98 4.50
CA ILE A 48 -13.27 -14.25 3.07
C ILE A 48 -14.26 -15.40 2.84
N LEU A 49 -14.09 -16.52 3.56
CA LEU A 49 -15.02 -17.65 3.46
C LEU A 49 -16.44 -17.25 3.88
N SER A 50 -16.57 -16.48 4.95
CA SER A 50 -17.86 -15.96 5.41
C SER A 50 -18.49 -14.99 4.39
N ASP A 51 -17.70 -14.15 3.72
CA ASP A 51 -18.21 -13.28 2.65
C ASP A 51 -18.77 -14.11 1.49
N PHE A 52 -18.11 -15.20 1.09
CA PHE A 52 -18.67 -16.15 0.12
C PHE A 52 -19.96 -16.82 0.64
N ASP A 53 -20.00 -17.17 1.93
CA ASP A 53 -21.19 -17.74 2.58
C ASP A 53 -22.32 -16.72 2.81
N ASN A 54 -22.06 -15.43 2.59
CA ASN A 54 -23.08 -14.37 2.61
C ASN A 54 -23.40 -13.86 1.20
N LEU A 55 -22.78 -14.40 0.14
CA LEU A 55 -23.14 -14.01 -1.22
C LEU A 55 -24.57 -14.41 -1.54
N ASP A 56 -25.30 -13.40 -2.02
CA ASP A 56 -26.64 -13.54 -2.56
C ASP A 56 -26.59 -13.94 -4.04
N PHE A 57 -27.17 -15.10 -4.34
CA PHE A 57 -27.34 -15.65 -5.69
C PHE A 57 -28.80 -15.59 -6.18
N SER A 58 -29.72 -15.01 -5.38
CA SER A 58 -31.18 -15.06 -5.61
C SER A 58 -31.69 -14.12 -6.71
N ASN A 59 -30.94 -13.07 -7.08
CA ASN A 59 -31.30 -12.11 -8.13
C ASN A 59 -31.09 -12.63 -9.57
N GLY A 60 -31.35 -13.91 -9.77
CA GLY A 60 -31.27 -14.57 -11.06
C GLY A 60 -29.85 -14.99 -11.45
N PRO A 61 -29.74 -16.04 -12.26
CA PRO A 61 -28.49 -16.73 -12.47
C PRO A 61 -27.60 -15.91 -13.38
N PHE A 62 -26.36 -16.35 -13.47
CA PHE A 62 -25.51 -16.40 -14.64
C PHE A 62 -26.19 -16.61 -16.04
N ASN A 63 -27.52 -16.53 -16.22
CA ASN A 63 -28.36 -17.08 -17.31
C ASN A 63 -28.91 -16.10 -18.37
N TYR A 64 -28.42 -14.88 -18.50
CA TYR A 64 -28.55 -14.13 -19.73
C TYR A 64 -27.47 -14.57 -20.74
N PRO A 65 -27.85 -14.89 -21.99
CA PRO A 65 -26.93 -15.07 -23.11
C PRO A 65 -26.05 -13.83 -23.41
N SER A 66 -26.24 -12.74 -22.67
CA SER A 66 -25.50 -11.48 -22.80
C SER A 66 -24.58 -11.18 -21.60
N TYR A 67 -24.37 -12.15 -20.70
CA TYR A 67 -23.56 -12.01 -19.49
C TYR A 67 -22.04 -12.08 -19.71
N ASP A 68 -21.55 -11.89 -20.93
CA ASP A 68 -20.10 -11.83 -21.18
C ASP A 68 -19.44 -10.56 -20.60
N MET A 69 -20.23 -9.52 -20.30
CA MET A 69 -19.70 -8.17 -20.16
C MET A 69 -19.60 -7.66 -18.70
N ASN A 70 -18.47 -7.97 -18.04
CA ASN A 70 -17.97 -7.41 -16.75
C ASN A 70 -17.66 -5.89 -16.91
N TYR A 71 -17.19 -5.19 -15.87
CA TYR A 71 -16.60 -3.83 -15.92
C TYR A 71 -15.51 -3.65 -16.98
N ASN A 72 -15.00 -4.72 -17.60
CA ASN A 72 -14.18 -4.61 -18.80
C ASN A 72 -14.98 -4.35 -20.09
N GLU A 73 -16.31 -4.42 -20.08
CA GLU A 73 -17.18 -4.58 -21.25
C GLU A 73 -18.59 -3.90 -21.14
N GLY A 74 -19.04 -3.45 -19.96
CA GLY A 74 -20.17 -2.51 -19.85
C GLY A 74 -21.59 -3.05 -19.59
N LYS A 75 -21.78 -4.16 -18.84
CA LYS A 75 -23.09 -4.63 -18.29
C LYS A 75 -23.02 -5.07 -16.80
N GLU A 76 -24.12 -5.62 -16.27
CA GLU A 76 -24.35 -5.91 -14.84
C GLU A 76 -23.44 -7.02 -14.26
N ALA A 77 -22.89 -6.78 -13.07
CA ALA A 77 -21.90 -7.65 -12.42
C ALA A 77 -22.55 -8.87 -11.72
N ASN A 78 -21.99 -10.06 -11.93
CA ASN A 78 -22.42 -11.28 -11.23
C ASN A 78 -21.89 -11.32 -9.77
N PRO A 79 -22.30 -12.29 -8.93
CA PRO A 79 -21.84 -12.39 -7.55
C PRO A 79 -20.31 -12.48 -7.37
N PHE A 80 -19.60 -13.20 -8.25
CA PHE A 80 -18.14 -13.25 -8.21
C PHE A 80 -17.51 -11.88 -8.51
N ASP A 81 -18.00 -11.18 -9.53
CA ASP A 81 -17.51 -9.85 -9.88
C ASP A 81 -17.76 -8.85 -8.74
N LYS A 82 -18.91 -8.96 -8.06
CA LYS A 82 -19.25 -8.15 -6.88
C LYS A 82 -18.25 -8.38 -5.74
N ILE A 83 -17.95 -9.63 -5.38
CA ILE A 83 -17.00 -9.92 -4.29
C ILE A 83 -15.57 -9.53 -4.68
N ALA A 84 -15.10 -9.85 -5.90
CA ALA A 84 -13.77 -9.46 -6.36
C ALA A 84 -13.59 -7.93 -6.34
N LYS A 85 -14.63 -7.18 -6.73
CA LYS A 85 -14.64 -5.71 -6.67
C LYS A 85 -14.67 -5.17 -5.24
N TYR A 86 -15.43 -5.80 -4.35
CA TYR A 86 -15.45 -5.45 -2.92
C TYR A 86 -14.04 -5.58 -2.33
N TYR A 87 -13.35 -6.69 -2.60
CA TYR A 87 -11.97 -6.90 -2.16
C TYR A 87 -10.99 -5.90 -2.79
N GLY A 88 -11.06 -5.68 -4.10
CA GLY A 88 -10.20 -4.69 -4.79
C GLY A 88 -10.43 -3.22 -4.38
N ARG A 89 -11.55 -2.91 -3.72
CA ARG A 89 -11.88 -1.54 -3.25
C ARG A 89 -11.64 -1.35 -1.76
N ASN A 90 -11.98 -2.35 -0.93
CA ASN A 90 -12.22 -2.14 0.49
C ASN A 90 -11.49 -3.12 1.41
N LYS A 91 -10.91 -4.22 0.89
CA LYS A 91 -10.32 -5.28 1.71
C LYS A 91 -8.96 -5.74 1.17
N ASN A 92 -8.43 -6.81 1.77
CA ASN A 92 -7.15 -7.40 1.43
C ASN A 92 -7.23 -8.20 0.12
N VAL A 93 -7.07 -7.49 -1.01
CA VAL A 93 -7.13 -8.10 -2.34
C VAL A 93 -6.02 -9.14 -2.59
N PHE A 94 -4.86 -8.98 -1.95
CA PHE A 94 -3.74 -9.91 -2.10
C PHE A 94 -4.03 -11.24 -1.42
N LEU A 95 -4.57 -11.22 -0.19
CA LEU A 95 -5.01 -12.44 0.50
C LEU A 95 -6.17 -13.11 -0.26
N PHE A 96 -7.12 -12.33 -0.76
CA PHE A 96 -8.22 -12.86 -1.59
C PHE A 96 -7.69 -13.61 -2.81
N ILE A 97 -6.79 -12.99 -3.59
CA ILE A 97 -6.15 -13.64 -4.74
C ILE A 97 -5.38 -14.90 -4.30
N ALA A 98 -4.65 -14.84 -3.19
CA ALA A 98 -3.90 -15.99 -2.67
C ALA A 98 -4.83 -17.16 -2.31
N MET A 99 -5.97 -16.90 -1.68
CA MET A 99 -6.97 -17.93 -1.36
C MET A 99 -7.62 -18.53 -2.60
N LEU A 100 -7.88 -17.74 -3.65
CA LEU A 100 -8.42 -18.27 -4.91
C LEU A 100 -7.42 -19.20 -5.63
N ARG A 101 -6.12 -18.95 -5.46
CA ARG A 101 -5.03 -19.76 -6.05
C ARG A 101 -4.69 -21.00 -5.24
N ASP A 102 -4.82 -20.93 -3.92
CA ASP A 102 -4.56 -22.07 -3.04
C ASP A 102 -5.61 -23.16 -3.27
N LYS A 103 -5.16 -24.37 -3.56
CA LYS A 103 -6.06 -25.49 -3.90
C LYS A 103 -7.05 -25.77 -2.77
N GLY A 104 -6.59 -25.85 -1.53
CA GLY A 104 -7.43 -26.20 -0.39
C GLY A 104 -8.44 -25.11 -0.04
N GLN A 105 -8.05 -23.84 -0.13
CA GLN A 105 -8.97 -22.72 0.09
C GLN A 105 -9.95 -22.54 -1.07
N SER A 106 -9.51 -22.71 -2.31
CA SER A 106 -10.37 -22.67 -3.49
C SER A 106 -11.44 -23.76 -3.46
N GLU A 107 -11.08 -24.99 -3.05
CA GLU A 107 -12.04 -26.09 -2.82
C GLU A 107 -13.10 -25.71 -1.77
N LYS A 108 -12.69 -25.12 -0.63
CA LYS A 108 -13.63 -24.62 0.40
C LYS A 108 -14.58 -23.56 -0.15
N ILE A 109 -14.07 -22.60 -0.93
CA ILE A 109 -14.90 -21.55 -1.57
C ILE A 109 -15.91 -22.18 -2.53
N ILE A 110 -15.45 -23.11 -3.38
CA ILE A 110 -16.30 -23.82 -4.33
C ILE A 110 -17.38 -24.61 -3.58
N ASP A 111 -17.06 -25.26 -2.47
CA ASP A 111 -18.04 -26.00 -1.66
C ASP A 111 -19.11 -25.11 -1.02
N ILE A 112 -18.75 -23.89 -0.60
CA ILE A 112 -19.72 -22.89 -0.13
C ILE A 112 -20.67 -22.50 -1.27
N VAL A 113 -20.13 -22.21 -2.45
CA VAL A 113 -20.93 -21.87 -3.63
C VAL A 113 -21.81 -23.05 -4.09
N ASN A 114 -21.29 -24.27 -4.04
CA ASN A 114 -22.00 -25.50 -4.42
C ASN A 114 -23.29 -25.71 -3.61
N LYS A 115 -23.32 -25.29 -2.33
CA LYS A 115 -24.50 -25.42 -1.47
C LYS A 115 -25.65 -24.48 -1.86
N LYS A 116 -25.37 -23.49 -2.71
CA LYS A 116 -26.28 -22.36 -3.01
C LYS A 116 -26.68 -22.25 -4.48
N CYS A 117 -25.94 -22.89 -5.37
CA CYS A 117 -26.06 -22.74 -6.82
C CYS A 117 -26.42 -24.05 -7.50
N ASP A 118 -27.14 -23.97 -8.61
CA ASP A 118 -27.27 -25.10 -9.54
C ASP A 118 -25.96 -25.35 -10.32
N VAL A 119 -25.92 -26.45 -11.08
CA VAL A 119 -24.74 -26.88 -11.85
C VAL A 119 -24.30 -25.80 -12.86
N GLN A 120 -25.25 -25.15 -13.54
CA GLN A 120 -24.93 -24.15 -14.55
C GLN A 120 -24.35 -22.88 -13.91
N ALA A 121 -24.94 -22.40 -12.81
CA ALA A 121 -24.45 -21.27 -12.06
C ALA A 121 -23.03 -21.52 -11.49
N LYS A 122 -22.78 -22.74 -11.04
CA LYS A 122 -21.44 -23.17 -10.58
C LYS A 122 -20.41 -23.10 -11.70
N GLU A 123 -20.69 -23.68 -12.86
CA GLU A 123 -19.76 -23.68 -14.00
C GLU A 123 -19.36 -22.25 -14.39
N LYS A 124 -20.34 -21.34 -14.47
CA LYS A 124 -20.08 -19.93 -14.79
C LYS A 124 -19.34 -19.20 -13.68
N PHE A 125 -19.55 -19.52 -12.41
CA PHE A 125 -18.75 -19.00 -11.31
C PHE A 125 -17.27 -19.40 -11.46
N ILE A 126 -17.01 -20.69 -11.71
CA ILE A 126 -15.64 -21.22 -11.87
C ILE A 126 -14.97 -20.61 -13.10
N GLU A 127 -15.67 -20.54 -14.23
CA GLU A 127 -15.18 -19.88 -15.44
C GLU A 127 -14.76 -18.43 -15.15
N ARG A 128 -15.60 -17.67 -14.43
CA ARG A 128 -15.32 -16.28 -14.07
C ARG A 128 -14.14 -16.13 -13.13
N MET A 129 -14.02 -17.01 -12.15
CA MET A 129 -12.87 -17.07 -11.26
C MET A 129 -11.57 -17.32 -12.05
N ASN A 130 -11.59 -18.27 -12.99
CA ASN A 130 -10.43 -18.58 -13.82
C ASN A 130 -10.04 -17.42 -14.74
N ILE A 131 -11.01 -16.75 -15.37
CA ILE A 131 -10.78 -15.55 -16.18
C ILE A 131 -10.14 -14.44 -15.32
N TYR A 132 -10.64 -14.23 -14.10
CA TYR A 132 -10.08 -13.25 -13.18
C TYR A 132 -8.63 -13.59 -12.82
N LEU A 133 -8.34 -14.85 -12.45
CA LEU A 133 -6.99 -15.28 -12.10
C LEU A 133 -6.02 -15.17 -13.29
N ASP A 134 -6.44 -15.52 -14.51
CA ASP A 134 -5.62 -15.34 -15.73
C ASP A 134 -5.27 -13.85 -15.96
N ARG A 135 -6.25 -12.95 -15.79
CA ARG A 135 -6.01 -11.50 -15.90
C ARG A 135 -5.06 -11.00 -14.83
N VAL A 136 -5.20 -11.46 -13.58
CA VAL A 136 -4.27 -11.13 -12.50
C VAL A 136 -2.87 -11.65 -12.83
N ASN A 137 -2.71 -12.90 -13.27
CA ASN A 137 -1.41 -13.47 -13.64
C ASN A 137 -0.71 -12.64 -14.74
N LYS A 138 -1.46 -12.24 -15.78
CA LYS A 138 -0.94 -11.36 -16.83
C LYS A 138 -0.57 -9.97 -16.28
N GLY A 139 -1.39 -9.44 -15.38
CA GLY A 139 -1.13 -8.17 -14.70
C GLY A 139 0.09 -8.20 -13.78
N GLU A 140 0.39 -9.34 -13.15
CA GLU A 140 1.59 -9.55 -12.33
C GLU A 140 2.85 -9.57 -13.17
N LEU A 141 2.84 -10.29 -14.31
CA LEU A 141 3.96 -10.31 -15.25
C LEU A 141 4.27 -8.89 -15.76
N ASP A 142 3.24 -8.16 -16.15
CA ASP A 142 3.36 -6.78 -16.62
C ASP A 142 3.86 -5.84 -15.50
N ALA A 143 3.38 -6.02 -14.26
CA ALA A 143 3.81 -5.24 -13.11
C ALA A 143 5.28 -5.53 -12.74
N LYS A 144 5.73 -6.78 -12.86
CA LYS A 144 7.13 -7.16 -12.65
C LYS A 144 8.06 -6.47 -13.65
N GLU A 145 7.72 -6.49 -14.94
CA GLU A 145 8.46 -5.74 -15.98
C GLU A 145 8.43 -4.23 -15.69
N PHE A 146 7.25 -3.70 -15.36
CA PHE A 146 7.05 -2.27 -15.13
C PHE A 146 7.81 -1.76 -13.91
N LEU A 147 7.82 -2.50 -12.79
CA LEU A 147 8.50 -2.08 -11.57
C LEU A 147 9.99 -2.45 -11.57
N ASN A 148 10.40 -3.43 -12.37
CA ASN A 148 11.73 -4.05 -12.29
C ASN A 148 12.06 -4.47 -10.85
N SER A 149 11.10 -5.13 -10.20
CA SER A 149 11.14 -5.50 -8.79
C SER A 149 10.34 -6.78 -8.56
N ASP A 150 10.71 -7.55 -7.54
CA ASP A 150 9.99 -8.74 -7.08
C ASP A 150 8.87 -8.42 -6.07
N LEU A 151 8.51 -7.14 -5.93
CA LEU A 151 7.34 -6.72 -5.16
C LEU A 151 6.07 -7.46 -5.64
N ALA A 152 5.24 -7.88 -4.68
CA ALA A 152 3.92 -8.44 -4.97
C ALA A 152 3.03 -7.33 -5.56
N ALA A 153 2.89 -7.33 -6.88
CA ALA A 153 2.17 -6.29 -7.59
C ALA A 153 1.45 -6.83 -8.82
N PHE A 154 0.33 -6.20 -9.19
CA PHE A 154 -0.41 -6.53 -10.39
C PHE A 154 -1.14 -5.33 -10.96
N PHE A 155 -1.23 -5.29 -12.29
CA PHE A 155 -2.15 -4.40 -13.00
C PHE A 155 -3.57 -4.96 -13.02
N ASN A 156 -4.54 -4.06 -12.91
CA ASN A 156 -5.95 -4.32 -13.15
C ASN A 156 -6.57 -3.11 -13.84
N GLY A 157 -7.30 -3.34 -14.92
CA GLY A 157 -7.90 -2.28 -15.72
C GLY A 157 -8.88 -2.84 -16.74
N TYR A 158 -9.32 -1.98 -17.66
CA TYR A 158 -10.32 -2.30 -18.66
C TYR A 158 -9.72 -3.17 -19.77
N HIS A 159 -10.14 -4.44 -19.84
CA HIS A 159 -9.67 -5.37 -20.88
C HIS A 159 -10.31 -5.20 -22.25
N VAL A 160 -11.47 -4.54 -22.34
CA VAL A 160 -11.94 -3.95 -23.60
C VAL A 160 -12.56 -2.57 -23.34
N ALA A 161 -13.00 -1.90 -24.39
CA ALA A 161 -13.65 -0.62 -24.27
C ALA A 161 -15.11 -0.77 -23.80
N CYS A 162 -15.56 0.13 -22.93
CA CYS A 162 -16.95 0.25 -22.52
C CYS A 162 -17.42 1.72 -22.60
N PRO A 163 -18.73 2.02 -22.53
CA PRO A 163 -19.21 3.40 -22.63
C PRO A 163 -18.51 4.34 -21.63
N GLY A 164 -17.83 5.38 -22.15
CA GLY A 164 -17.07 6.33 -21.35
C GLY A 164 -15.64 5.90 -20.97
N HIS A 165 -15.21 4.69 -21.30
CA HIS A 165 -13.87 4.19 -20.98
C HIS A 165 -13.25 3.36 -22.12
N ASN A 166 -12.11 3.81 -22.63
CA ASN A 166 -11.30 3.02 -23.55
C ASN A 166 -10.68 1.81 -22.84
N CYS A 167 -10.35 0.78 -23.61
CA CYS A 167 -9.50 -0.31 -23.13
C CYS A 167 -8.20 0.26 -22.54
N ASN A 168 -7.91 -0.10 -21.29
CA ASN A 168 -6.70 0.28 -20.58
C ASN A 168 -6.43 -0.76 -19.47
N ILE A 169 -5.75 -1.84 -19.82
CA ILE A 169 -5.46 -2.95 -18.90
C ILE A 169 -4.47 -2.55 -17.79
N HIS A 170 -3.68 -1.50 -18.02
CA HIS A 170 -2.67 -1.00 -17.08
C HIS A 170 -3.19 0.16 -16.21
N GLU A 171 -4.50 0.40 -16.18
CA GLU A 171 -5.09 1.57 -15.51
C GLU A 171 -4.75 1.64 -14.00
N ASN A 172 -4.89 0.52 -13.27
CA ASN A 172 -4.68 0.48 -11.83
C ASN A 172 -3.51 -0.46 -11.50
N LEU A 173 -2.42 0.10 -11.00
CA LEU A 173 -1.32 -0.65 -10.42
C LEU A 173 -1.58 -0.89 -8.93
N ASN A 174 -1.58 -2.15 -8.49
CA ASN A 174 -1.69 -2.52 -7.08
C ASN A 174 -0.34 -3.07 -6.63
N ILE A 175 0.22 -2.54 -5.54
CA ILE A 175 1.53 -2.93 -5.01
C ILE A 175 1.35 -3.25 -3.54
N ASN A 176 1.79 -4.43 -3.10
CA ASN A 176 1.83 -4.81 -1.69
C ASN A 176 3.27 -4.82 -1.20
N ILE A 177 3.52 -4.04 -0.16
CA ILE A 177 4.79 -3.99 0.56
C ILE A 177 4.58 -4.76 1.86
N THR A 178 5.45 -5.72 2.14
CA THR A 178 5.33 -6.60 3.32
C THR A 178 6.51 -6.47 4.28
N GLU A 179 7.60 -5.86 3.82
CA GLU A 179 8.80 -5.66 4.62
C GLU A 179 8.83 -4.24 5.20
N PRO A 180 8.94 -4.09 6.52
CA PRO A 180 9.14 -2.78 7.14
C PRO A 180 10.41 -2.10 6.67
N GLY A 181 10.38 -0.77 6.57
CA GLY A 181 11.49 0.03 6.06
C GLY A 181 11.71 -0.08 4.56
N GLN A 182 10.99 -0.98 3.86
CA GLN A 182 11.05 -1.06 2.41
C GLN A 182 10.56 0.27 1.81
N THR A 183 11.37 0.78 0.89
CA THR A 183 11.14 2.06 0.22
C THR A 183 10.65 1.82 -1.20
N LEU A 184 9.64 2.58 -1.63
CA LEU A 184 9.12 2.57 -2.98
C LEU A 184 9.18 3.97 -3.58
N GLU A 185 9.96 4.13 -4.64
CA GLU A 185 10.00 5.37 -5.41
C GLU A 185 8.74 5.49 -6.31
N THR A 186 7.99 6.57 -6.15
CA THR A 186 6.66 6.74 -6.77
C THR A 186 6.61 7.79 -7.88
N SER A 187 7.65 8.60 -8.01
CA SER A 187 7.74 9.74 -8.95
C SER A 187 7.54 9.33 -10.42
N HIS A 188 8.10 8.18 -10.82
CA HIS A 188 8.10 7.70 -12.21
C HIS A 188 6.87 6.89 -12.61
N LEU A 189 6.01 6.50 -11.67
CA LEU A 189 4.96 5.49 -11.91
C LEU A 189 3.90 5.93 -12.94
N PHE A 190 3.80 7.23 -13.24
CA PHE A 190 2.85 7.77 -14.22
C PHE A 190 3.49 8.23 -15.53
N THR A 191 4.82 8.19 -15.62
CA THR A 191 5.59 8.58 -16.81
C THR A 191 6.26 7.37 -17.47
N LYS A 192 6.61 6.35 -16.68
CA LYS A 192 7.19 5.10 -17.18
C LYS A 192 6.24 4.40 -18.14
N LYS A 193 6.79 3.84 -19.21
CA LYS A 193 6.09 3.04 -20.23
C LYS A 193 6.89 1.79 -20.53
N THR A 194 6.20 0.65 -20.61
CA THR A 194 6.77 -0.58 -21.19
C THR A 194 6.36 -0.68 -22.66
N LYS A 195 7.08 -1.50 -23.44
CA LYS A 195 6.75 -1.76 -24.85
C LYS A 195 5.30 -2.24 -25.02
N LYS A 196 4.79 -3.03 -24.06
CA LYS A 196 3.42 -3.53 -24.09
C LYS A 196 2.40 -2.42 -23.83
N MET A 197 2.67 -1.52 -22.88
CA MET A 197 1.81 -0.36 -22.62
C MET A 197 1.70 0.55 -23.84
N GLU A 198 2.81 0.79 -24.54
CA GLU A 198 2.84 1.58 -25.78
C GLU A 198 2.00 0.93 -26.89
N ARG A 199 2.23 -0.35 -27.15
CA ARG A 199 1.49 -1.11 -28.18
C ARG A 199 -0.01 -1.15 -27.91
N SER A 200 -0.41 -1.32 -26.65
CA SER A 200 -1.81 -1.39 -26.23
C SER A 200 -2.43 -0.01 -25.95
N LYS A 201 -1.68 1.08 -26.13
CA LYS A 201 -2.10 2.45 -25.76
C LYS A 201 -2.63 2.56 -24.33
N SER A 202 -2.10 1.74 -23.42
CA SER A 202 -2.50 1.67 -22.03
C SER A 202 -1.58 2.52 -21.15
N GLU A 203 -2.08 2.92 -19.98
CA GLU A 203 -1.37 3.80 -19.06
C GLU A 203 -1.81 3.63 -17.61
N VAL A 204 -0.88 3.91 -16.70
CA VAL A 204 -1.19 3.98 -15.27
C VAL A 204 -1.96 5.26 -15.00
N LYS A 205 -3.19 5.12 -14.48
CA LYS A 205 -4.02 6.25 -14.01
C LYS A 205 -4.12 6.29 -12.49
N ARG A 206 -3.90 5.15 -11.84
CA ARG A 206 -3.99 5.03 -10.39
C ARG A 206 -2.99 4.00 -9.87
N VAL A 207 -2.33 4.35 -8.78
CA VAL A 207 -1.49 3.43 -8.02
C VAL A 207 -2.13 3.24 -6.65
N LYS A 208 -2.29 2.00 -6.20
CA LYS A 208 -2.74 1.65 -4.85
C LYS A 208 -1.62 0.88 -4.16
N ILE A 209 -1.13 1.42 -3.06
CA ILE A 209 -0.07 0.80 -2.28
C ILE A 209 -0.69 0.25 -1.00
N TYR A 210 -0.36 -1.00 -0.72
CA TYR A 210 -0.83 -1.77 0.42
C TYR A 210 0.37 -2.09 1.31
N SER A 211 0.15 -2.06 2.62
CA SER A 211 1.08 -2.59 3.61
C SER A 211 0.38 -3.76 4.30
N ASN A 212 0.98 -4.95 4.21
CA ASN A 212 0.39 -6.19 4.74
C ASN A 212 -1.09 -6.37 4.33
N GLY A 213 -1.39 -6.13 3.05
CA GLY A 213 -2.75 -6.28 2.50
C GLY A 213 -3.74 -5.18 2.86
N ARG A 214 -3.39 -4.22 3.71
CA ARG A 214 -4.20 -3.04 4.00
C ARG A 214 -3.76 -1.88 3.12
N ARG A 215 -4.71 -1.26 2.42
CA ARG A 215 -4.39 -0.10 1.58
C ARG A 215 -3.98 1.08 2.46
N ILE A 216 -2.80 1.63 2.22
CA ILE A 216 -2.25 2.77 2.97
C ILE A 216 -2.28 4.06 2.16
N VAL A 217 -2.13 3.99 0.83
CA VAL A 217 -2.20 5.18 -0.02
C VAL A 217 -2.74 4.84 -1.40
N THR A 218 -3.53 5.76 -1.94
CA THR A 218 -3.89 5.79 -3.36
C THR A 218 -3.29 7.03 -3.99
N ILE A 219 -2.58 6.87 -5.10
CA ILE A 219 -2.04 7.98 -5.89
C ILE A 219 -2.84 8.06 -7.18
N LYS A 220 -3.32 9.25 -7.53
CA LYS A 220 -4.02 9.52 -8.80
C LYS A 220 -3.36 10.67 -9.51
N LYS A 221 -3.30 10.58 -10.84
CA LYS A 221 -2.91 11.72 -11.69
C LYS A 221 -4.11 12.66 -11.84
N ASN A 222 -3.93 13.96 -11.62
CA ASN A 222 -4.94 14.95 -11.96
C ASN A 222 -4.80 15.41 -13.43
N GLU A 223 -5.70 16.29 -13.89
CA GLU A 223 -5.69 16.81 -15.26
C GLU A 223 -4.38 17.53 -15.61
N LYS A 224 -3.80 18.24 -14.63
CA LYS A 224 -2.49 18.91 -14.71
C LYS A 224 -1.30 17.94 -14.60
N GLN A 225 -1.53 16.64 -14.68
CA GLN A 225 -0.51 15.60 -14.60
C GLN A 225 0.18 15.47 -13.22
N GLN A 226 -0.30 16.18 -12.20
CA GLN A 226 0.25 16.17 -10.84
C GLN A 226 -0.14 14.89 -10.11
N ARG A 227 0.77 14.38 -9.26
CA ARG A 227 0.54 13.19 -8.44
C ARG A 227 -0.18 13.58 -7.17
N ASN A 228 -1.45 13.17 -7.03
CA ASN A 228 -2.26 13.46 -5.85
C ASN A 228 -2.35 12.24 -4.93
N TYR A 229 -1.79 12.36 -3.73
CA TYR A 229 -1.69 11.32 -2.72
C TYR A 229 -2.91 11.35 -1.78
N PHE A 230 -3.54 10.20 -1.59
CA PHE A 230 -4.68 10.00 -0.69
C PHE A 230 -4.33 8.88 0.29
N PHE A 231 -3.85 9.27 1.48
CA PHE A 231 -3.57 8.33 2.56
C PHE A 231 -4.87 7.79 3.16
N ALA A 232 -4.87 6.49 3.48
CA ALA A 232 -5.99 5.84 4.14
C ALA A 232 -6.08 6.25 5.61
N GLU A 233 -7.24 6.04 6.21
CA GLU A 233 -7.54 6.53 7.56
C GLU A 233 -6.54 6.03 8.62
N LEU A 234 -6.13 4.77 8.49
CA LEU A 234 -5.21 4.07 9.39
C LEU A 234 -3.82 3.86 8.77
N ALA A 235 -3.44 4.71 7.79
CA ALA A 235 -2.14 4.60 7.15
C ALA A 235 -1.01 4.91 8.14
N ILE A 236 0.04 4.09 8.11
CA ILE A 236 1.28 4.32 8.85
C ILE A 236 2.43 4.18 7.86
N CYS A 237 3.07 5.29 7.51
CA CYS A 237 4.20 5.36 6.58
C CYS A 237 4.86 6.74 6.65
N ASP A 238 6.05 6.85 6.09
CA ASP A 238 6.64 8.16 5.77
C ASP A 238 6.62 8.38 4.26
N ILE A 239 6.59 9.64 3.86
CA ILE A 239 6.88 10.07 2.49
C ILE A 239 8.06 11.03 2.52
N GLU A 240 9.15 10.64 1.85
CA GLU A 240 10.28 11.51 1.55
C GLU A 240 10.01 12.20 0.21
N ILE A 241 10.09 13.52 0.21
CA ILE A 241 9.82 14.38 -0.95
C ILE A 241 11.07 15.21 -1.18
N SER A 242 11.70 15.05 -2.34
CA SER A 242 12.89 15.79 -2.73
C SER A 242 12.61 16.62 -3.98
N TRP A 243 12.97 17.89 -4.00
CA TRP A 243 12.76 18.76 -5.18
C TRP A 243 13.89 19.78 -5.34
N SER A 244 14.12 20.19 -6.58
CA SER A 244 15.05 21.27 -6.91
C SER A 244 14.28 22.57 -7.12
N THR A 245 14.83 23.68 -6.64
CA THR A 245 14.18 24.99 -6.63
C THR A 245 15.23 26.10 -6.74
N LYS A 246 14.82 27.33 -7.04
CA LYS A 246 15.71 28.49 -7.05
C LYS A 246 15.44 29.41 -5.87
N ASP A 247 16.50 29.91 -5.26
CA ASP A 247 16.41 30.98 -4.29
C ASP A 247 16.10 32.34 -4.95
N LYS A 248 15.97 33.40 -4.13
CA LYS A 248 15.71 34.77 -4.59
C LYS A 248 16.81 35.36 -5.50
N PHE A 249 17.99 34.77 -5.52
CA PHE A 249 19.12 35.17 -6.36
C PHE A 249 19.28 34.26 -7.59
N GLY A 250 18.37 33.30 -7.79
CA GLY A 250 18.40 32.37 -8.91
C GLY A 250 19.35 31.19 -8.72
N LYS A 251 19.91 30.99 -7.51
CA LYS A 251 20.77 29.85 -7.19
C LYS A 251 19.91 28.60 -7.02
N ASP A 252 20.33 27.50 -7.66
CA ASP A 252 19.70 26.19 -7.47
C ASP A 252 19.94 25.65 -6.06
N LEU A 253 18.87 25.17 -5.45
CA LEU A 253 18.81 24.57 -4.12
C LEU A 253 18.13 23.21 -4.21
N ASN A 254 18.61 22.25 -3.41
CA ASN A 254 17.95 20.95 -3.26
C ASN A 254 17.23 20.88 -1.92
N CYS A 255 15.92 20.70 -1.97
CA CYS A 255 15.07 20.62 -0.80
C CYS A 255 14.64 19.18 -0.54
N VAL A 256 14.52 18.81 0.73
CA VAL A 256 13.94 17.53 1.16
C VAL A 256 12.99 17.77 2.31
N ALA A 257 11.80 17.18 2.23
CA ALA A 257 10.84 17.10 3.32
C ALA A 257 10.46 15.63 3.56
N ILE A 258 10.56 15.18 4.81
CA ILE A 258 10.04 13.88 5.25
C ILE A 258 8.78 14.16 6.08
N LEU A 259 7.66 13.66 5.60
CA LEU A 259 6.38 13.73 6.30
C LEU A 259 6.03 12.36 6.85
N SER A 260 5.70 12.29 8.13
CA SER A 260 5.25 11.08 8.80
C SER A 260 3.73 11.05 8.85
N ILE A 261 3.16 9.99 8.28
CA ILE A 261 1.73 9.70 8.24
C ILE A 261 1.42 8.67 9.30
N ASN A 262 0.58 9.03 10.26
CA ASN A 262 0.05 8.11 11.25
C ASN A 262 -1.44 8.37 11.44
N SER A 263 -2.28 7.44 11.01
CA SER A 263 -3.73 7.47 11.22
C SER A 263 -4.37 8.79 10.77
N SER A 264 -4.17 9.15 9.49
CA SER A 264 -4.62 10.42 8.86
C SER A 264 -3.93 11.69 9.33
N GLN A 265 -3.13 11.64 10.40
CA GLN A 265 -2.34 12.77 10.84
C GLN A 265 -1.03 12.81 10.04
N ILE A 266 -0.68 14.00 9.56
CA ILE A 266 0.58 14.27 8.88
C ILE A 266 1.40 15.14 9.82
N SER A 267 2.62 14.71 10.11
CA SER A 267 3.58 15.45 10.93
C SER A 267 4.90 15.62 10.18
N ILE A 268 5.64 16.65 10.52
CA ILE A 268 6.95 16.92 9.91
C ILE A 268 8.00 16.12 10.68
N GLY A 269 8.70 15.23 9.96
CA GLY A 269 9.85 14.50 10.51
C GLY A 269 11.18 15.22 10.29
N LYS A 270 11.47 15.61 9.03
CA LYS A 270 12.74 16.26 8.66
C LYS A 270 12.54 17.26 7.53
N LEU A 271 13.23 18.40 7.60
CA LEU A 271 13.25 19.44 6.57
C LEU A 271 14.69 19.87 6.30
N THR A 272 15.15 19.79 5.05
CA THR A 272 16.51 20.23 4.69
C THR A 272 16.57 21.01 3.38
N VAL A 273 17.53 21.93 3.31
CA VAL A 273 17.99 22.60 2.09
C VAL A 273 19.49 22.38 1.95
N ASP A 274 19.95 21.86 0.81
CA ASP A 274 21.35 21.47 0.56
C ASP A 274 21.92 20.61 1.70
N SER A 275 21.12 19.64 2.16
CA SER A 275 21.42 18.74 3.29
C SER A 275 21.54 19.39 4.67
N LYS A 276 21.22 20.68 4.82
CA LYS A 276 21.21 21.39 6.11
C LYS A 276 19.78 21.50 6.63
N ASN A 277 19.58 21.26 7.93
CA ASN A 277 18.27 21.44 8.56
C ASN A 277 17.84 22.91 8.49
N VAL A 278 16.56 23.14 8.22
CA VAL A 278 15.97 24.49 8.08
C VAL A 278 14.66 24.60 8.84
N GLU A 279 14.25 25.84 9.12
CA GLU A 279 12.94 26.11 9.71
C GLU A 279 11.81 25.90 8.70
N LEU A 280 10.61 25.60 9.21
CA LEU A 280 9.41 25.40 8.41
C LEU A 280 9.11 26.59 7.49
N LYS A 281 9.35 27.83 7.97
CA LYS A 281 9.07 29.05 7.22
C LYS A 281 9.88 29.13 5.92
N ASP A 282 11.17 28.80 5.99
CA ASP A 282 12.07 28.90 4.85
C ASP A 282 11.74 27.86 3.78
N ILE A 283 11.52 26.60 4.19
CA ILE A 283 11.20 25.54 3.25
C ILE A 283 9.77 25.66 2.68
N SER A 284 8.82 26.23 3.43
CA SER A 284 7.45 26.44 2.96
C SER A 284 7.37 27.43 1.80
N GLU A 285 8.26 28.45 1.77
CA GLU A 285 8.33 29.38 0.65
C GLU A 285 8.89 28.69 -0.60
N LEU A 286 9.96 27.91 -0.43
CA LEU A 286 10.57 27.12 -1.50
C LEU A 286 9.62 26.03 -2.05
N ALA A 287 8.80 25.44 -1.18
CA ALA A 287 7.82 24.43 -1.56
C ALA A 287 6.69 24.97 -2.46
N LYS A 288 6.53 26.29 -2.61
CA LYS A 288 5.61 26.88 -3.60
C LYS A 288 5.99 26.53 -5.04
N GLN A 289 7.28 26.29 -5.28
CA GLN A 289 7.80 25.90 -6.59
C GLN A 289 7.64 24.39 -6.87
N ASN A 290 7.24 23.58 -5.88
CA ASN A 290 6.91 22.18 -6.11
C ASN A 290 5.48 22.07 -6.68
N GLU A 291 5.40 21.94 -8.00
CA GLU A 291 4.13 21.75 -8.71
C GLU A 291 3.85 20.29 -9.05
N ALA A 292 4.74 19.37 -8.69
CA ALA A 292 4.66 17.99 -9.16
C ALA A 292 3.67 17.13 -8.37
N MET A 293 3.42 17.47 -7.10
CA MET A 293 2.60 16.65 -6.21
C MET A 293 1.60 17.44 -5.37
N LEU A 294 0.54 16.74 -4.98
CA LEU A 294 -0.50 17.20 -4.09
C LEU A 294 -0.76 16.13 -3.02
N ILE A 295 -1.21 16.54 -1.84
CA ILE A 295 -1.73 15.62 -0.82
C ILE A 295 -3.19 16.01 -0.55
N LYS A 296 -4.12 15.10 -0.86
CA LYS A 296 -5.57 15.34 -0.78
C LYS A 296 -5.99 16.64 -1.51
N GLY A 297 -5.35 16.93 -2.64
CA GLY A 297 -5.60 18.13 -3.45
C GLY A 297 -4.90 19.41 -2.99
N LYS A 298 -4.20 19.40 -1.85
CA LYS A 298 -3.42 20.54 -1.35
C LYS A 298 -1.99 20.52 -1.87
N ALA A 299 -1.44 21.68 -2.18
CA ALA A 299 -0.04 21.82 -2.58
C ALA A 299 0.90 21.54 -1.39
N LEU A 300 2.15 21.15 -1.67
CA LEU A 300 3.11 20.79 -0.61
C LEU A 300 3.29 21.92 0.42
N HIS A 301 3.41 23.17 -0.03
CA HIS A 301 3.55 24.31 0.86
C HIS A 301 2.33 24.56 1.77
N GLU A 302 1.13 24.16 1.35
CA GLU A 302 -0.09 24.28 2.18
C GLU A 302 -0.08 23.19 3.24
N VAL A 303 0.24 21.95 2.86
CA VAL A 303 0.39 20.81 3.77
C VAL A 303 1.41 21.13 4.85
N LEU A 304 2.57 21.65 4.48
CA LEU A 304 3.64 22.00 5.41
C LEU A 304 3.19 23.03 6.46
N ARG A 305 2.40 24.05 6.08
CA ARG A 305 1.89 25.06 7.01
C ARG A 305 0.84 24.53 7.99
N GLU A 306 0.10 23.50 7.60
CA GLU A 306 -0.96 22.89 8.42
C GLU A 306 -0.43 21.79 9.34
N CYS A 307 0.79 21.27 9.10
CA CYS A 307 1.35 20.18 9.88
C CYS A 307 1.81 20.66 11.26
N PRO A 308 1.41 19.97 12.35
CA PRO A 308 2.03 20.17 13.65
C PRO A 308 3.51 19.75 13.57
N VAL A 309 4.41 20.63 14.03
CA VAL A 309 5.83 20.32 14.18
C VAL A 309 5.97 19.37 15.37
N GLN A 310 6.38 18.13 15.13
CA GLN A 310 6.90 17.32 16.23
C GLN A 310 8.27 17.89 16.60
N GLN A 311 8.33 18.65 17.69
CA GLN A 311 9.62 18.97 18.32
C GLN A 311 10.14 17.69 18.97
N THR A 312 10.88 16.88 18.23
CA THR A 312 11.81 15.94 18.86
C THR A 312 12.95 16.77 19.45
N LEU A 313 12.83 17.12 20.72
CA LEU A 313 13.93 17.60 21.56
C LEU A 313 15.00 16.49 21.58
N HIS A 314 16.02 16.62 20.73
CA HIS A 314 17.29 15.96 20.94
C HIS A 314 17.97 16.66 22.13
N GLU A 315 17.66 16.24 23.36
CA GLU A 315 18.63 16.37 24.44
C GLU A 315 19.76 15.38 24.14
N GLU A 316 20.88 15.91 23.65
CA GLU A 316 22.18 15.26 23.85
C GLU A 316 22.36 15.08 25.35
N LYS A 317 22.06 13.88 25.87
CA LYS A 317 22.60 13.46 27.15
C LYS A 317 24.11 13.38 26.99
N LYS A 318 24.79 14.47 27.35
CA LYS A 318 26.20 14.40 27.76
C LYS A 318 26.27 13.45 28.95
N ASP A 319 26.72 12.23 28.70
CA ASP A 319 27.23 11.36 29.74
C ASP A 319 28.37 12.09 30.46
N THR A 320 28.04 12.65 31.62
CA THR A 320 29.03 13.00 32.64
C THR A 320 28.84 11.98 33.75
N GLN A 321 29.70 10.96 33.75
CA GLN A 321 29.83 10.02 34.86
C GLN A 321 30.11 10.77 36.17
N PRO A 322 29.39 10.48 37.26
CA PRO A 322 29.92 10.68 38.59
C PRO A 322 30.68 9.41 39.01
N HIS A 323 31.97 9.57 39.28
CA HIS A 323 32.77 8.55 39.97
C HIS A 323 32.26 8.38 41.41
N GLU A 324 31.71 7.21 41.73
CA GLU A 324 31.55 6.78 43.13
C GLU A 324 32.70 5.86 43.52
N ASN A 325 33.50 6.33 44.49
CA ASN A 325 34.51 5.56 45.19
C ASN A 325 33.82 4.48 46.04
N ILE A 326 34.05 3.21 45.71
CA ILE A 326 33.71 2.08 46.57
C ILE A 326 34.75 1.99 47.69
N VAL A 327 34.37 2.34 48.91
CA VAL A 327 35.11 1.96 50.12
C VAL A 327 34.60 0.60 50.58
N ILE A 328 35.50 -0.38 50.58
CA ILE A 328 35.29 -1.75 51.00
C ILE A 328 35.30 -1.81 52.54
N GLY A 329 34.23 -2.34 53.13
CA GLY A 329 34.14 -2.71 54.54
C GLY A 329 33.50 -4.09 54.70
N THR A 330 34.29 -5.04 55.18
CA THR A 330 34.00 -6.49 55.35
C THR A 330 32.96 -6.78 56.45
N PRO A 331 32.33 -7.97 56.48
CA PRO A 331 31.08 -8.26 57.16
C PRO A 331 31.27 -8.89 58.54
N ASN A 332 30.25 -8.81 59.41
CA ASN A 332 30.04 -9.79 60.49
C ASN A 332 28.59 -9.84 61.02
N SER A 333 27.95 -10.98 60.74
CA SER A 333 27.26 -11.90 61.66
C SER A 333 26.04 -11.50 62.53
N THR A 334 24.94 -12.22 62.26
CA THR A 334 24.08 -13.03 63.17
C THR A 334 22.81 -12.50 63.87
N ILE A 335 21.73 -13.27 63.63
CA ILE A 335 20.63 -13.76 64.53
C ILE A 335 19.21 -13.15 64.41
N ASP A 336 18.32 -14.03 63.90
CA ASP A 336 16.91 -14.35 64.19
C ASP A 336 15.90 -13.33 64.74
N LYS A 337 14.71 -13.31 64.11
CA LYS A 337 13.46 -13.85 64.71
C LYS A 337 12.29 -13.95 63.73
N LYS A 338 11.68 -15.15 63.71
CA LYS A 338 10.33 -15.49 63.21
C LYS A 338 9.26 -14.58 63.81
N ILE A 339 8.26 -14.17 63.01
CA ILE A 339 6.83 -14.19 63.39
C ILE A 339 6.00 -14.59 62.16
N THR A 340 5.17 -15.62 62.35
CA THR A 340 4.05 -16.06 61.52
C THR A 340 2.76 -15.84 62.33
N VAL A 341 1.57 -15.98 61.70
CA VAL A 341 0.20 -16.17 62.27
C VAL A 341 -0.63 -14.86 62.23
N GLU A 342 -1.88 -14.78 61.76
CA GLU A 342 -2.84 -15.73 61.15
C GLU A 342 -3.99 -15.01 60.42
N LYS A 343 -4.78 -15.85 59.72
CA LYS A 343 -6.12 -15.69 59.14
C LYS A 343 -7.18 -15.03 60.05
N GLY A 344 -8.15 -14.40 59.40
CA GLY A 344 -9.55 -14.33 59.84
C GLY A 344 -10.50 -14.58 58.65
N ILE A 345 -11.24 -15.69 58.71
CA ILE A 345 -12.25 -16.15 57.73
C ILE A 345 -13.65 -15.86 58.32
N SER A 346 -14.65 -15.86 57.42
CA SER A 346 -16.08 -16.16 57.63
C SER A 346 -16.98 -14.91 57.70
N SER A 347 -18.19 -14.87 57.12
CA SER A 347 -19.14 -15.90 56.65
C SER A 347 -20.12 -15.24 55.63
N LEU A 348 -20.50 -15.83 54.49
CA LEU A 348 -21.41 -16.95 54.21
C LEU A 348 -22.93 -16.61 54.27
N GLN A 349 -23.63 -17.05 53.20
CA GLN A 349 -25.07 -17.35 52.97
C GLN A 349 -25.81 -16.37 52.04
N GLN A 350 -26.15 -16.73 50.79
CA GLN A 350 -27.13 -17.72 50.25
C GLN A 350 -28.60 -17.40 50.59
N GLY A 351 -29.46 -17.29 49.56
CA GLY A 351 -30.92 -17.40 49.72
C GLY A 351 -31.80 -16.86 48.59
N ALA A 352 -32.02 -17.71 47.58
CA ALA A 352 -33.23 -17.94 46.74
C ALA A 352 -34.43 -16.97 46.64
N ALA A 353 -34.86 -16.79 45.38
CA ALA A 353 -36.21 -17.01 44.81
C ALA A 353 -37.39 -16.01 44.96
N THR A 354 -38.09 -15.89 43.80
CA THR A 354 -39.51 -15.56 43.52
C THR A 354 -40.02 -14.13 43.74
N HIS A 355 -40.34 -13.44 42.63
CA HIS A 355 -41.71 -13.22 42.19
C HIS A 355 -41.79 -12.97 40.67
#